data_AF-Q4CNQ4-F1
#
_entry.id   AF-Q4CNQ4-F1
#
_cell.length_a   1.000
_cell.length_b   1.000
_cell.length_c   1.000
_cell.angle_alpha   90.00
_cell.angle_beta   90.00
_cell.angle_gamma   90.00
#
_symmetry.space_group_name_H-M   'P 1'
#
loop_
_entity.id
_entity.type
_entity.pdbx_description
1 polymer ?
#
loop_
_entity_poly.entity_id
_entity_poly.type
_entity_poly.pdbx_seq_one_letter_code
_entity_poly.pdbx_strand_id
1 'polypeptide(L)'
;MPSGKATALAAATLLALLVVAPAVASAQRSLDCQKVWDGPSIDNDVLKCLSNTDRIKGQWRYLVYPGFCALLFVVTLLSFPLVFLSVVCCRSCGQPKPGRSSDASRCFLWMWVIYVVLWSAAMAVLVILGAKLLATSAPSIIDNTLDGPLQYFNNTAERIIDFTSNWSSGKREPIPSIDLDITAFTNISTNVTDLLMDAKHKISKYIGWVPIVSYCVGGVGVVLMLLVVFLACCRCGIPCTTYLFSCIYWLFGVVFALLAVVVTVLAYLSWAACGEVELQQRRQPGVFQWYLVPYCEQTFDFADINREADDAERRFSKEACKNLLKYCDNNTISFKPLLCGNDITSEDQCPNFGTMASVLSATRVKAEAMACPVAGESCTLFECAANCTNTDVKAVASGTLQLAAQASNASIALSYARPLLDCNFVVDKLLGAMSDCNELKAGTLMLGTGFFVGGLMFGLAIYIMFRGSCIWDARSIKQGTSPLGV
;
A
#
# COMPACT_ATOMS: atom_id res chain seq x y z
N MET A 1 -4.00 33.73 42.10
CA MET A 1 -4.44 32.35 41.78
C MET A 1 -4.86 32.29 40.31
N PRO A 2 -4.03 31.69 39.40
CA PRO A 2 -4.59 31.06 38.20
C PRO A 2 -3.93 29.71 37.80
N SER A 3 -3.31 28.96 38.72
CA SER A 3 -2.46 27.80 38.35
C SER A 3 -3.17 26.46 38.15
N GLY A 4 -4.31 26.21 38.80
CA GLY A 4 -5.06 24.95 38.64
C GLY A 4 -5.83 24.86 37.32
N LYS A 5 -6.38 25.99 36.86
CA LYS A 5 -7.09 26.06 35.57
C LYS A 5 -6.15 25.86 34.40
N ALA A 6 -4.94 26.42 34.44
CA ALA A 6 -3.96 26.30 33.35
C ALA A 6 -3.38 24.88 33.21
N THR A 7 -3.15 24.17 34.32
CA THR A 7 -2.71 22.76 34.30
C THR A 7 -3.80 21.83 33.81
N ALA A 8 -5.01 21.98 34.35
CA ALA A 8 -6.16 21.21 33.90
C ALA A 8 -6.46 21.49 32.43
N LEU A 9 -6.40 22.75 31.98
CA LEU A 9 -6.55 23.07 30.56
C LEU A 9 -5.44 22.43 29.74
N ALA A 10 -4.16 22.56 30.10
CA ALA A 10 -3.06 22.02 29.32
C ALA A 10 -3.12 20.48 29.23
N ALA A 11 -3.43 19.79 30.33
CA ALA A 11 -3.61 18.34 30.33
C ALA A 11 -4.86 17.93 29.52
N ALA A 12 -5.97 18.65 29.69
CA ALA A 12 -7.21 18.39 28.95
C ALA A 12 -7.08 18.71 27.46
N THR A 13 -6.36 19.77 27.05
CA THR A 13 -6.08 20.03 25.63
C THR A 13 -5.11 19.02 25.07
N LEU A 14 -4.11 18.55 25.82
CA LEU A 14 -3.17 17.53 25.34
C LEU A 14 -3.86 16.16 25.19
N LEU A 15 -4.71 15.77 26.14
CA LEU A 15 -5.59 14.60 26.04
C LEU A 15 -6.63 14.75 24.93
N ALA A 16 -7.31 15.91 24.83
CA ALA A 16 -8.28 16.15 23.77
C ALA A 16 -7.60 16.17 22.40
N LEU A 17 -6.41 16.76 22.24
CA LEU A 17 -5.64 16.69 20.99
C LEU A 17 -5.23 15.25 20.67
N LEU A 18 -4.80 14.46 21.65
CA LEU A 18 -4.43 13.06 21.44
C LEU A 18 -5.60 12.12 21.17
N VAL A 19 -6.80 12.42 21.67
CA VAL A 19 -8.02 11.62 21.43
C VAL A 19 -8.71 12.08 20.14
N VAL A 20 -8.72 13.39 19.87
CA VAL A 20 -9.35 13.96 18.68
C VAL A 20 -8.48 13.72 17.45
N ALA A 21 -7.14 13.88 17.51
CA ALA A 21 -6.28 13.76 16.33
C ALA A 21 -6.37 12.40 15.59
N PRO A 22 -6.43 11.23 16.27
CA PRO A 22 -6.66 9.95 15.61
C PRO A 22 -8.08 9.83 15.06
N ALA A 23 -9.09 10.34 15.79
CA ALA A 23 -10.50 10.25 15.40
C ALA A 23 -10.84 11.14 14.17
N VAL A 24 -10.18 12.29 14.00
CA VAL A 24 -10.30 13.07 12.75
C VAL A 24 -9.43 12.50 11.62
N ALA A 25 -8.38 11.73 11.95
CA ALA A 25 -7.56 11.05 10.96
C ALA A 25 -8.25 9.80 10.38
N SER A 26 -9.13 9.13 11.14
CA SER A 26 -9.81 7.90 10.73
C SER A 26 -10.92 8.05 9.69
N ALA A 27 -11.34 9.27 9.37
CA ALA A 27 -12.35 9.48 8.33
C ALA A 27 -11.72 9.28 6.94
N GLN A 28 -12.31 8.34 6.19
CA GLN A 28 -12.00 7.87 4.83
C GLN A 28 -11.24 8.91 3.98
N ARG A 29 -9.93 8.68 3.75
CA ARG A 29 -9.03 9.63 3.06
C ARG A 29 -8.71 9.19 1.63
N SER A 30 -9.27 9.89 0.67
CA SER A 30 -8.80 9.93 -0.72
C SER A 30 -8.04 11.24 -0.97
N LEU A 31 -7.41 11.37 -2.12
CA LEU A 31 -6.81 12.61 -2.60
C LEU A 31 -7.86 13.65 -3.01
N ASP A 32 -9.14 13.25 -3.12
CA ASP A 32 -10.26 14.09 -3.58
C ASP A 32 -10.04 14.68 -4.99
N CYS A 33 -9.21 14.06 -5.84
CA CYS A 33 -8.98 14.55 -7.20
C CYS A 33 -10.23 14.54 -8.07
N GLN A 34 -11.19 13.68 -7.75
CA GLN A 34 -12.51 13.66 -8.37
C GLN A 34 -13.33 14.94 -8.18
N LYS A 35 -12.93 15.84 -7.27
CA LYS A 35 -13.57 17.17 -7.12
C LYS A 35 -12.94 18.24 -8.00
N VAL A 36 -11.76 17.98 -8.55
CA VAL A 36 -11.00 18.90 -9.41
C VAL A 36 -11.20 18.58 -10.88
N TRP A 37 -11.34 17.29 -11.19
CA TRP A 37 -11.59 16.82 -12.55
C TRP A 37 -13.09 16.82 -12.86
N ASP A 38 -13.43 16.94 -14.14
CA ASP A 38 -14.83 16.88 -14.59
C ASP A 38 -15.33 15.45 -14.80
N GLY A 39 -14.40 14.49 -14.90
CA GLY A 39 -14.71 13.08 -15.11
C GLY A 39 -13.44 12.22 -15.32
N PRO A 40 -13.62 10.93 -15.67
CA PRO A 40 -12.52 10.04 -16.00
C PRO A 40 -11.86 10.47 -17.32
N SER A 41 -10.54 10.69 -17.29
CA SER A 41 -9.73 11.05 -18.47
C SER A 41 -8.25 10.76 -18.21
N ILE A 42 -7.51 10.41 -19.27
CA ILE A 42 -6.05 10.31 -19.24
C ILE A 42 -5.37 11.68 -19.11
N ASP A 43 -6.01 12.75 -19.59
CA ASP A 43 -5.49 14.12 -19.56
C ASP A 43 -5.59 14.74 -18.16
N ASN A 44 -6.18 14.01 -17.22
CA ASN A 44 -6.26 14.40 -15.82
C ASN A 44 -4.85 14.50 -15.23
N ASP A 45 -4.41 15.74 -15.01
CA ASP A 45 -3.11 16.01 -14.40
C ASP A 45 -3.19 15.81 -12.87
N VAL A 46 -2.53 14.75 -12.40
CA VAL A 46 -2.39 14.43 -10.97
C VAL A 46 -1.64 15.53 -10.23
N LEU A 47 -0.61 16.13 -10.82
CA LEU A 47 0.15 17.22 -10.18
C LEU A 47 -0.71 18.49 -10.06
N LYS A 48 -1.50 18.80 -11.09
CA LYS A 48 -2.47 19.91 -11.04
C LYS A 48 -3.56 19.67 -9.99
N CYS A 49 -4.03 18.43 -9.85
CA CYS A 49 -4.93 18.07 -8.75
C CYS A 49 -4.25 18.30 -7.38
N LEU A 50 -3.05 17.75 -7.18
CA LEU A 50 -2.37 17.80 -5.88
C LEU A 50 -2.02 19.25 -5.47
N SER A 51 -1.70 20.10 -6.44
CA SER A 51 -1.40 21.53 -6.24
C SER A 51 -2.63 22.45 -6.21
N ASN A 52 -3.84 21.93 -6.45
CA ASN A 52 -5.06 22.73 -6.43
C ASN A 52 -5.34 23.29 -5.03
N THR A 53 -5.41 24.62 -4.93
CA THR A 53 -5.60 25.34 -3.65
C THR A 53 -6.98 25.12 -3.03
N ASP A 54 -8.03 24.99 -3.83
CA ASP A 54 -9.39 24.77 -3.34
C ASP A 54 -9.56 23.37 -2.75
N ARG A 55 -8.93 22.36 -3.39
CA ARG A 55 -8.82 21.00 -2.86
C ARG A 55 -8.10 21.00 -1.51
N ILE A 56 -6.90 21.60 -1.45
CA ILE A 56 -6.10 21.70 -0.23
C ILE A 56 -6.90 22.39 0.89
N LYS A 57 -7.60 23.49 0.56
CA LYS A 57 -8.46 24.22 1.49
C LYS A 57 -9.65 23.39 1.95
N GLY A 58 -10.27 22.60 1.07
CA GLY A 58 -11.34 21.67 1.40
C GLY A 58 -10.90 20.56 2.36
N GLN A 59 -9.62 20.19 2.30
CA GLN A 59 -8.99 19.18 3.15
C GLN A 59 -8.40 19.76 4.45
N TRP A 60 -8.74 20.99 4.83
CA TRP A 60 -8.16 21.68 5.99
C TRP A 60 -8.17 20.82 7.26
N ARG A 61 -9.29 20.11 7.54
CA ARG A 61 -9.44 19.25 8.73
C ARG A 61 -8.34 18.21 8.87
N TYR A 62 -7.80 17.74 7.74
CA TYR A 62 -6.77 16.72 7.68
C TYR A 62 -5.36 17.30 7.78
N LEU A 63 -5.19 18.55 7.34
CA LEU A 63 -3.94 19.32 7.45
C LEU A 63 -3.77 19.98 8.82
N VAL A 64 -4.82 20.02 9.65
CA VAL A 64 -4.77 20.55 11.02
C VAL A 64 -3.66 19.88 11.83
N TYR A 65 -3.51 18.55 11.76
CA TYR A 65 -2.54 17.84 12.59
C TYR A 65 -1.07 18.09 12.16
N PRO A 66 -0.70 17.92 10.87
CA PRO A 66 0.60 18.39 10.39
C PRO A 66 0.84 19.89 10.65
N GLY A 67 -0.22 20.72 10.53
CA GLY A 67 -0.17 22.15 10.84
C GLY A 67 0.15 22.44 12.30
N PHE A 68 -0.42 21.69 13.25
CA PHE A 68 -0.06 21.79 14.67
C PHE A 68 1.38 21.35 14.93
N CYS A 69 1.86 20.31 14.24
CA CYS A 69 3.27 19.90 14.33
C CYS A 69 4.20 21.00 13.80
N ALA A 70 3.85 21.63 12.69
CA ALA A 70 4.60 22.75 12.11
C ALA A 70 4.59 23.97 13.04
N LEU A 71 3.44 24.30 13.63
CA LEU A 71 3.33 25.36 14.62
C LEU A 71 4.21 25.05 15.85
N LEU A 72 4.17 23.82 16.36
CA LEU A 72 5.02 23.38 17.46
C LEU A 72 6.50 23.52 17.12
N PHE A 73 6.90 23.15 15.90
CA PHE A 73 8.27 23.34 15.42
C PHE A 73 8.67 24.82 15.41
N VAL A 74 7.87 25.70 14.80
CA VAL A 74 8.14 27.15 14.76
C VAL A 74 8.19 27.75 16.17
N VAL A 75 7.25 27.39 17.04
CA VAL A 75 7.23 27.86 18.43
C VAL A 75 8.47 27.37 19.17
N THR A 76 8.87 26.11 19.04
CA THR A 76 10.06 25.55 19.71
C THR A 76 11.36 26.18 19.19
N LEU A 77 11.42 26.44 17.89
CA LEU A 77 12.56 27.07 17.22
C LEU A 77 12.75 28.53 17.68
N LEU A 78 11.66 29.30 17.80
CA LEU A 78 11.71 30.73 18.10
C LEU A 78 11.64 31.05 19.59
N SER A 79 10.80 30.37 20.36
CA SER A 79 10.53 30.73 21.75
C SER A 79 11.75 30.56 22.65
N PHE A 80 12.55 29.50 22.45
CA PHE A 80 13.68 29.23 23.34
C PHE A 80 14.81 30.24 23.19
N PRO A 81 15.31 30.60 21.99
CA PRO A 81 16.30 31.67 21.86
C PRO A 81 15.82 33.00 22.47
N LEU A 82 14.55 33.37 22.25
CA LEU A 82 13.98 34.61 22.78
C LEU A 82 13.86 34.59 24.31
N VAL A 83 13.37 33.49 24.89
CA VAL A 83 13.27 33.33 26.34
C VAL A 83 14.65 33.23 26.97
N PHE A 84 15.58 32.49 26.36
CA PHE A 84 16.96 32.37 26.85
C PHE A 84 17.66 33.74 26.84
N LEU A 85 17.58 34.49 25.74
CA LEU A 85 18.13 35.84 25.65
C LEU A 85 17.48 36.77 26.69
N SER A 86 16.16 36.74 26.84
CA SER A 86 15.49 37.58 27.84
C SER A 86 15.85 37.20 29.28
N VAL A 87 16.00 35.92 29.62
CA VAL A 87 16.40 35.50 30.98
C VAL A 87 17.88 35.82 31.27
N VAL A 88 18.77 35.64 30.29
CA VAL A 88 20.19 35.96 30.42
C VAL A 88 20.43 37.47 30.50
N CYS A 89 19.78 38.26 29.63
CA CYS A 89 19.92 39.71 29.60
C CYS A 89 19.15 40.39 30.75
N CYS A 90 17.94 39.93 31.07
CA CYS A 90 17.09 40.46 32.13
C CYS A 90 17.11 39.49 33.31
N ARG A 91 18.11 39.58 34.21
CA ARG A 91 18.18 38.83 35.49
C ARG A 91 16.88 38.90 36.32
N SER A 92 15.95 39.79 36.00
CA SER A 92 14.69 40.05 36.70
C SER A 92 13.57 39.03 36.49
N CYS A 93 13.58 38.21 35.43
CA CYS A 93 12.42 37.35 35.12
C CYS A 93 12.27 36.10 36.02
N GLY A 94 13.29 35.79 36.83
CA GLY A 94 13.34 34.57 37.65
C GLY A 94 13.06 34.75 39.14
N GLN A 95 13.05 35.97 39.68
CA GLN A 95 12.91 36.14 41.13
C GLN A 95 11.50 35.73 41.59
N PRO A 96 11.36 34.80 42.56
CA PRO A 96 10.06 34.52 43.13
C PRO A 96 9.49 35.80 43.73
N LYS A 97 8.22 36.10 43.43
CA LYS A 97 7.52 37.21 44.08
C LYS A 97 7.61 37.00 45.60
N PRO A 98 8.09 37.98 46.39
CA PRO A 98 8.15 37.85 47.83
C PRO A 98 6.73 37.58 48.37
N GLY A 99 6.59 36.59 49.26
CA GLY A 99 5.32 36.25 49.92
C GLY A 99 4.53 35.07 49.36
N ARG A 100 4.98 34.37 48.30
CA ARG A 100 4.36 33.10 47.86
C ARG A 100 5.03 31.92 48.54
N SER A 101 4.26 31.04 49.18
CA SER A 101 4.81 29.86 49.86
C SER A 101 5.65 29.02 48.90
N SER A 102 6.93 28.86 49.24
CA SER A 102 7.91 28.02 48.51
C SER A 102 7.41 26.58 48.33
N ASP A 103 6.61 26.08 49.27
CA ASP A 103 6.22 24.67 49.28
C ASP A 103 5.14 24.35 48.23
N ALA A 104 4.18 25.26 48.01
CA ALA A 104 3.17 25.07 46.98
C ALA A 104 3.75 25.14 45.56
N SER A 105 4.75 26.00 45.33
CA SER A 105 5.43 26.08 44.03
C SER A 105 6.28 24.84 43.75
N ARG A 106 6.90 24.24 44.77
CA ARG A 106 7.63 22.97 44.67
C ARG A 106 6.72 21.79 44.35
N CYS A 107 5.59 21.66 45.04
CA CYS A 107 4.61 20.59 44.78
C CYS A 107 4.11 20.63 43.32
N PHE A 108 3.84 21.84 42.83
CA PHE A 108 3.43 22.04 41.43
C PHE A 108 4.54 21.68 40.43
N LEU A 109 5.80 21.98 40.72
CA LEU A 109 6.92 21.61 39.86
C LEU A 109 7.10 20.09 39.79
N TRP A 110 6.94 19.38 40.93
CA TRP A 110 6.97 17.91 40.97
C TRP A 110 5.85 17.27 40.14
N MET A 111 4.65 17.87 40.12
CA MET A 111 3.56 17.42 39.24
C MET A 111 3.98 17.44 37.76
N TRP A 112 4.67 18.50 37.32
CA TRP A 112 5.20 18.57 35.95
C TRP A 112 6.33 17.58 35.69
N VAL A 113 7.22 17.36 36.67
CA VAL A 113 8.28 16.34 36.56
C VAL A 113 7.67 14.95 36.35
N ILE A 114 6.66 14.58 37.14
CA ILE A 114 5.96 13.29 36.99
C ILE A 114 5.28 13.20 35.62
N TYR A 115 4.63 14.28 35.17
CA TYR A 115 3.98 14.33 33.86
C TYR A 115 4.97 14.09 32.72
N VAL A 116 6.13 14.75 32.75
CA VAL A 116 7.18 14.59 31.74
C VAL A 116 7.70 13.15 31.71
N VAL A 117 7.91 12.50 32.86
CA VAL A 117 8.37 11.11 32.92
C VAL A 117 7.32 10.16 32.33
N LEU A 118 6.05 10.27 32.72
CA LEU A 118 4.98 9.40 32.23
C LEU A 118 4.82 9.52 30.71
N TRP A 119 4.78 10.74 30.17
CA TRP A 119 4.63 10.95 28.74
C TRP A 119 5.90 10.64 27.94
N SER A 120 7.08 10.70 28.56
CA SER A 120 8.32 10.24 27.92
C SER A 120 8.32 8.72 27.68
N ALA A 121 7.75 7.94 28.61
CA ALA A 121 7.57 6.51 28.43
C ALA A 121 6.56 6.22 27.31
N ALA A 122 5.43 6.92 27.28
CA ALA A 122 4.44 6.81 26.20
C ALA A 122 5.04 7.19 24.83
N MET A 123 5.82 8.28 24.78
CA MET A 123 6.56 8.70 23.58
C MET A 123 7.51 7.60 23.10
N ALA A 124 8.30 7.00 24.00
CA ALA A 124 9.23 5.95 23.63
C ALA A 124 8.51 4.74 23.02
N VAL A 125 7.39 4.32 23.62
CA VAL A 125 6.56 3.23 23.08
C VAL A 125 6.04 3.57 21.68
N LEU A 126 5.48 4.77 21.49
CA LEU A 126 4.95 5.22 20.20
C LEU A 126 6.04 5.30 19.11
N VAL A 127 7.21 5.84 19.45
CA VAL A 127 8.35 5.95 18.52
C VAL A 127 8.91 4.57 18.18
N ILE A 128 9.11 3.70 19.17
CA ILE A 128 9.71 2.37 18.95
C ILE A 128 8.76 1.49 18.13
N LEU A 129 7.49 1.40 18.53
CA LEU A 129 6.50 0.58 17.84
C LEU A 129 6.16 1.16 16.47
N GLY A 130 5.96 2.48 16.37
CA GLY A 130 5.67 3.15 15.11
C GLY A 130 6.81 3.00 14.09
N ALA A 131 8.07 3.15 14.52
CA ALA A 131 9.23 2.95 13.65
C ALA A 131 9.39 1.50 13.21
N LYS A 132 9.16 0.54 14.11
CA LYS A 132 9.20 -0.88 13.77
C LYS A 132 8.14 -1.22 12.73
N LEU A 133 6.91 -0.76 12.93
CA LEU A 133 5.80 -1.05 12.03
C LEU A 133 6.01 -0.41 10.66
N LEU A 134 6.51 0.84 10.60
CA LEU A 134 6.87 1.50 9.35
C LEU A 134 8.01 0.77 8.61
N ALA A 135 9.01 0.29 9.36
CA ALA A 135 10.17 -0.40 8.78
C ALA A 135 9.82 -1.78 8.22
N THR A 136 8.78 -2.45 8.73
CA THR A 136 8.28 -3.71 8.19
C THR A 136 7.28 -3.50 7.06
N SER A 137 6.34 -2.56 7.22
CA SER A 137 5.24 -2.38 6.27
C SER A 137 5.69 -1.81 4.93
N ALA A 138 6.64 -0.86 4.91
CA ALA A 138 7.05 -0.21 3.66
C ALA A 138 7.77 -1.16 2.68
N PRO A 139 8.75 -1.98 3.10
CA PRO A 139 9.32 -3.02 2.25
C PRO A 139 8.30 -4.11 1.90
N SER A 140 7.46 -4.53 2.85
CA SER A 140 6.46 -5.58 2.63
C SER A 140 5.50 -5.22 1.49
N ILE A 141 5.04 -3.97 1.40
CA ILE A 141 4.21 -3.53 0.26
C ILE A 141 4.93 -3.72 -1.08
N ILE A 142 6.23 -3.41 -1.15
CA ILE A 142 7.00 -3.55 -2.39
C ILE A 142 7.24 -5.01 -2.73
N ASP A 143 7.62 -5.82 -1.73
CA ASP A 143 7.85 -7.25 -1.90
C ASP A 143 6.55 -7.96 -2.30
N ASN A 144 5.42 -7.66 -1.66
CA ASN A 144 4.10 -8.18 -2.03
C ASN A 144 3.68 -7.75 -3.44
N THR A 145 4.12 -6.58 -3.92
CA THR A 145 3.83 -6.11 -5.30
C THR A 145 4.68 -6.85 -6.34
N LEU A 146 5.93 -7.15 -6.02
CA LEU A 146 6.83 -7.93 -6.87
C LEU A 146 6.40 -9.41 -6.91
N ASP A 147 6.13 -10.00 -5.76
CA ASP A 147 5.86 -11.44 -5.63
C ASP A 147 4.41 -11.82 -5.96
N GLY A 148 3.46 -10.89 -5.87
CA GLY A 148 2.04 -11.18 -6.13
C GLY A 148 1.58 -10.72 -7.53
N PRO A 149 1.23 -9.44 -7.70
CA PRO A 149 0.68 -8.90 -8.94
C PRO A 149 1.59 -9.11 -10.16
N LEU A 150 2.88 -8.79 -10.06
CA LEU A 150 3.80 -8.93 -11.18
C LEU A 150 4.00 -10.38 -11.59
N GLN A 151 4.16 -11.27 -10.60
CA GLN A 151 4.23 -12.70 -10.86
C GLN A 151 2.94 -13.21 -11.53
N TYR A 152 1.78 -12.72 -11.12
CA TYR A 152 0.51 -13.05 -11.77
C TYR A 152 0.50 -12.64 -13.25
N PHE A 153 0.89 -11.41 -13.59
CA PHE A 153 0.93 -10.98 -14.99
C PHE A 153 1.94 -11.76 -15.82
N ASN A 154 3.14 -11.99 -15.30
CA ASN A 154 4.17 -12.76 -16.01
C ASN A 154 3.74 -14.22 -16.23
N ASN A 155 3.19 -14.87 -15.19
CA ASN A 155 2.65 -16.23 -15.29
C ASN A 155 1.44 -16.30 -16.24
N THR A 156 0.60 -15.27 -16.26
CA THR A 156 -0.56 -15.20 -17.17
C THR A 156 -0.10 -15.07 -18.61
N ALA A 157 0.87 -14.18 -18.89
CA ALA A 157 1.49 -14.06 -20.20
C ALA A 157 2.13 -15.40 -20.64
N GLU A 158 2.91 -16.02 -19.76
CA GLU A 158 3.56 -17.29 -20.03
C GLU A 158 2.54 -18.39 -20.35
N ARG A 159 1.45 -18.49 -19.60
CA ARG A 159 0.35 -19.44 -19.83
C ARG A 159 -0.36 -19.19 -21.15
N ILE A 160 -0.67 -17.94 -21.50
CA ILE A 160 -1.30 -17.61 -22.79
C ILE A 160 -0.42 -18.15 -23.91
N ILE A 161 0.87 -17.82 -23.91
CA ILE A 161 1.81 -18.28 -24.93
C ILE A 161 1.96 -19.82 -24.88
N ASP A 162 1.95 -20.44 -23.70
CA ASP A 162 2.10 -21.89 -23.54
C ASP A 162 0.95 -22.67 -24.20
N PHE A 163 -0.28 -22.22 -23.97
CA PHE A 163 -1.46 -22.83 -24.58
C PHE A 163 -1.60 -22.51 -26.08
N THR A 164 -1.02 -21.44 -26.58
CA THR A 164 -0.99 -21.13 -28.02
C THR A 164 0.28 -21.61 -28.72
N SER A 165 1.14 -22.37 -28.04
CA SER A 165 2.33 -23.00 -28.62
C SER A 165 2.06 -24.44 -29.05
N ASN A 166 2.76 -24.87 -30.09
CA ASN A 166 2.84 -26.27 -30.46
C ASN A 166 3.87 -26.99 -29.57
N TRP A 167 3.45 -28.11 -28.97
CA TRP A 167 4.26 -28.97 -28.11
C TRP A 167 4.62 -30.31 -28.75
N SER A 168 4.30 -30.54 -30.03
CA SER A 168 4.49 -31.85 -30.69
C SER A 168 5.95 -32.32 -30.72
N SER A 169 6.92 -31.42 -30.72
CA SER A 169 8.36 -31.75 -30.70
C SER A 169 8.93 -31.93 -29.28
N GLY A 170 8.13 -31.71 -28.24
CA GLY A 170 8.58 -31.58 -26.85
C GLY A 170 9.28 -30.25 -26.55
N LYS A 171 9.42 -29.37 -27.54
CA LYS A 171 9.87 -27.98 -27.37
C LYS A 171 8.70 -27.03 -27.66
N ARG A 172 8.72 -25.88 -27.00
CA ARG A 172 7.78 -24.79 -27.26
C ARG A 172 8.07 -24.20 -28.64
N GLU A 173 7.18 -24.43 -29.60
CA GLU A 173 7.26 -23.85 -30.94
C GLU A 173 6.05 -22.94 -31.18
N PRO A 174 6.24 -21.71 -31.70
CA PRO A 174 5.10 -20.87 -32.05
C PRO A 174 4.29 -21.54 -33.16
N ILE A 175 2.97 -21.52 -33.03
CA ILE A 175 2.09 -21.97 -34.11
C ILE A 175 2.19 -20.91 -35.22
N PRO A 176 2.53 -21.27 -36.47
CA PRO A 176 2.74 -20.30 -37.56
C PRO A 176 1.56 -19.36 -37.86
N SER A 177 0.37 -19.68 -37.33
CA SER A 177 -0.86 -18.92 -37.49
C SER A 177 -1.22 -18.03 -36.31
N ILE A 178 -0.43 -18.01 -35.25
CA ILE A 178 -0.64 -17.19 -34.05
C ILE A 178 0.64 -16.37 -33.82
N ASP A 179 0.62 -15.10 -34.18
CA ASP A 179 1.66 -14.10 -33.92
C ASP A 179 1.27 -13.24 -32.71
N LEU A 180 1.32 -13.87 -31.53
CA LEU A 180 0.97 -13.20 -30.27
C LEU A 180 1.92 -12.05 -29.97
N ASP A 181 1.45 -10.83 -30.18
CA ASP A 181 2.12 -9.64 -29.70
C ASP A 181 2.00 -9.52 -28.17
N ILE A 182 2.99 -10.09 -27.49
CA ILE A 182 3.12 -10.03 -26.02
C ILE A 182 3.86 -8.79 -25.53
N THR A 183 4.17 -7.83 -26.42
CA THR A 183 4.94 -6.64 -26.05
C THR A 183 4.25 -5.83 -24.95
N ALA A 184 2.91 -5.82 -24.93
CA ALA A 184 2.13 -5.19 -23.86
C ALA A 184 2.48 -5.75 -22.47
N PHE A 185 2.54 -7.09 -22.33
CA PHE A 185 2.90 -7.74 -21.07
C PHE A 185 4.34 -7.45 -20.66
N THR A 186 5.29 -7.53 -21.61
CA THR A 186 6.70 -7.26 -21.32
C THR A 186 6.92 -5.79 -20.95
N ASN A 187 6.24 -4.86 -21.60
CA ASN A 187 6.35 -3.43 -21.29
C ASN A 187 5.82 -3.11 -19.89
N ILE A 188 4.67 -3.66 -19.50
CA ILE A 188 4.14 -3.52 -18.14
C ILE A 188 5.13 -4.10 -17.13
N SER A 189 5.52 -5.36 -17.34
CA SER A 189 6.37 -6.09 -16.40
C SER A 189 7.71 -5.37 -16.23
N THR A 190 8.33 -4.92 -17.32
CA THR A 190 9.65 -4.26 -17.27
C THR A 190 9.55 -2.89 -16.59
N ASN A 191 8.63 -2.02 -17.00
CA ASN A 191 8.49 -0.68 -16.43
C ASN A 191 8.14 -0.70 -14.94
N VAL A 192 7.23 -1.59 -14.55
CA VAL A 192 6.80 -1.70 -13.14
C VAL A 192 7.90 -2.38 -12.31
N THR A 193 8.56 -3.41 -12.84
CA THR A 193 9.69 -4.07 -12.15
C THR A 193 10.85 -3.10 -11.95
N ASP A 194 11.22 -2.31 -12.97
CA ASP A 194 12.31 -1.34 -12.87
C ASP A 194 12.01 -0.25 -11.83
N LEU A 195 10.79 0.29 -11.83
CA LEU A 195 10.36 1.29 -10.84
C LEU A 195 10.37 0.70 -9.42
N LEU A 196 9.85 -0.51 -9.23
CA LEU A 196 9.79 -1.17 -7.93
C LEU A 196 11.17 -1.60 -7.44
N MET A 197 12.06 -2.03 -8.33
CA MET A 197 13.44 -2.39 -7.98
C MET A 197 14.27 -1.16 -7.61
N ASP A 198 14.09 -0.01 -8.29
CA ASP A 198 14.70 1.25 -7.88
C ASP A 198 14.15 1.72 -6.52
N ALA A 199 12.82 1.64 -6.32
CA ALA A 199 12.19 1.95 -5.05
C ALA A 199 12.70 1.03 -3.93
N LYS A 200 12.77 -0.29 -4.17
CA LYS A 200 13.31 -1.30 -3.24
C LYS A 200 14.77 -1.02 -2.92
N HIS A 201 15.58 -0.66 -3.90
CA HIS A 201 16.99 -0.33 -3.68
C HIS A 201 17.15 0.92 -2.81
N LYS A 202 16.38 1.98 -3.09
CA LYS A 202 16.37 3.21 -2.28
C LYS A 202 15.85 2.96 -0.87
N ILE A 203 14.74 2.24 -0.73
CA ILE A 203 14.12 1.97 0.56
C ILE A 203 15.00 1.04 1.39
N SER A 204 15.49 -0.08 0.85
CA SER A 204 16.37 -1.01 1.59
C SER A 204 17.61 -0.32 2.18
N LYS A 205 18.16 0.67 1.48
CA LYS A 205 19.32 1.45 1.95
C LYS A 205 19.03 2.30 3.19
N TYR A 206 17.84 2.90 3.29
CA TYR A 206 17.51 3.86 4.36
C TYR A 206 16.56 3.31 5.42
N ILE A 207 15.71 2.34 5.07
CA ILE A 207 14.66 1.83 5.97
C ILE A 207 15.23 1.12 7.19
N GLY A 208 16.38 0.43 7.04
CA GLY A 208 17.08 -0.19 8.16
C GLY A 208 17.59 0.82 9.19
N TRP A 209 17.84 2.07 8.78
CA TRP A 209 18.23 3.15 9.68
C TRP A 209 17.06 3.74 10.46
N VAL A 210 15.83 3.66 9.95
CA VAL A 210 14.65 4.23 10.61
C VAL A 210 14.45 3.70 12.03
N PRO A 211 14.42 2.37 12.29
CA PRO A 211 14.28 1.87 13.65
C PRO A 211 15.51 2.19 14.50
N ILE A 212 16.73 2.06 13.98
CA ILE A 212 17.98 2.36 14.71
C ILE A 212 17.99 3.82 15.19
N VAL A 213 17.76 4.76 14.28
CA VAL A 213 17.71 6.19 14.58
C VAL A 213 16.56 6.48 15.55
N SER A 214 15.38 5.90 15.33
CA SER A 214 14.22 6.10 16.21
C SER A 214 14.46 5.55 17.62
N TYR A 215 15.15 4.41 17.75
CA TYR A 215 15.49 3.81 19.04
C TYR A 215 16.56 4.64 19.77
N CYS A 216 17.58 5.12 19.06
CA CYS A 216 18.57 6.03 19.61
C CYS A 216 17.94 7.35 20.06
N VAL A 217 17.14 7.99 19.20
CA VAL A 217 16.48 9.27 19.49
C VAL A 217 15.46 9.12 20.62
N GLY A 218 14.64 8.07 20.60
CA GLY A 218 13.68 7.76 21.66
C GLY A 218 14.36 7.42 22.99
N GLY A 219 15.39 6.57 22.98
CA GLY A 219 16.15 6.17 24.17
C GLY A 219 16.90 7.34 24.81
N VAL A 220 17.63 8.12 24.00
CA VAL A 220 18.28 9.35 24.48
C VAL A 220 17.24 10.34 25.03
N GLY A 221 16.07 10.43 24.40
CA GLY A 221 14.97 11.23 24.90
C GLY A 221 14.55 10.84 26.32
N VAL A 222 14.34 9.55 26.59
CA VAL A 222 14.00 9.06 27.93
C VAL A 222 15.12 9.34 28.94
N VAL A 223 16.38 9.08 28.57
CA VAL A 223 17.54 9.36 29.44
C VAL A 223 17.61 10.83 29.81
N LEU A 224 17.42 11.74 28.84
CA LEU A 224 17.35 13.17 29.10
C LEU A 224 16.20 13.48 30.06
N MET A 225 15.01 12.90 29.89
CA MET A 225 13.90 13.14 30.84
C MET A 225 14.19 12.62 32.26
N LEU A 226 14.90 11.50 32.40
CA LEU A 226 15.35 11.00 33.71
C LEU A 226 16.38 11.93 34.36
N LEU A 227 17.22 12.61 33.57
CA LEU A 227 18.13 13.62 34.10
C LEU A 227 17.38 14.82 34.71
N VAL A 228 16.17 15.14 34.23
CA VAL A 228 15.30 16.14 34.89
C VAL A 228 14.97 15.71 36.32
N VAL A 229 14.62 14.43 36.51
CA VAL A 229 14.32 13.86 37.83
C VAL A 229 15.56 13.89 38.72
N PHE A 230 16.71 13.48 38.18
CA PHE A 230 17.97 13.52 38.92
C PHE A 230 18.32 14.93 39.41
N LEU A 231 18.24 15.93 38.52
CA LEU A 231 18.51 17.33 38.86
C LEU A 231 17.50 17.89 39.87
N ALA A 232 16.22 17.50 39.75
CA ALA A 232 15.17 17.87 40.70
C ALA A 232 15.38 17.22 42.09
N CYS A 233 15.78 15.94 42.13
CA CYS A 233 16.09 15.21 43.37
C CYS A 233 17.33 15.78 44.08
N CYS A 234 18.43 15.97 43.34
CA CYS A 234 19.68 16.49 43.90
C CYS A 234 19.63 17.98 44.22
N ARG A 235 18.54 18.69 43.87
CA ARG A 235 18.39 20.14 44.02
C ARG A 235 19.59 20.90 43.44
N CYS A 236 20.15 20.41 42.33
CA CYS A 236 21.29 21.01 41.67
C CYS A 236 20.87 22.34 41.01
N GLY A 237 20.88 23.41 41.80
CA GLY A 237 20.51 24.76 41.36
C GLY A 237 21.68 25.58 40.79
N ILE A 238 22.76 24.94 40.31
CA ILE A 238 23.88 25.69 39.74
C ILE A 238 23.42 26.27 38.39
N PRO A 239 23.36 27.61 38.23
CA PRO A 239 22.78 28.23 37.04
C PRO A 239 23.41 27.72 35.74
N CYS A 240 24.75 27.58 35.72
CA CYS A 240 25.50 27.08 34.56
C CYS A 240 25.05 25.69 34.12
N THR A 241 24.81 24.76 35.05
CA THR A 241 24.35 23.40 34.70
C THR A 241 22.94 23.44 34.10
N THR A 242 22.03 24.24 34.68
CA THR A 242 20.66 24.37 34.16
C THR A 242 20.62 25.00 32.76
N TYR A 243 21.49 25.97 32.47
CA TYR A 243 21.57 26.57 31.14
C TYR A 243 22.10 25.60 30.09
N LEU A 244 23.18 24.85 30.40
CA LEU A 244 23.74 23.86 29.48
C LEU A 244 22.72 22.77 29.14
N PHE A 245 22.06 22.22 30.16
CA PHE A 245 21.01 21.22 29.95
C PHE A 245 19.84 21.77 29.16
N SER A 246 19.37 22.99 29.43
CA SER A 246 18.31 23.64 28.64
C SER A 246 18.66 23.74 27.16
N CYS A 247 19.91 24.05 26.80
CA CYS A 247 20.36 24.05 25.41
C CYS A 247 20.28 22.65 24.77
N ILE A 248 20.66 21.60 25.52
CA ILE A 248 20.55 20.21 25.06
C ILE A 248 19.08 19.83 24.85
N TYR A 249 18.19 20.11 25.82
CA TYR A 249 16.76 19.84 25.68
C TYR A 249 16.15 20.61 24.50
N TRP A 250 16.60 21.84 24.23
CA TRP A 250 16.14 22.60 23.07
C TRP A 250 16.55 21.95 21.74
N LEU A 251 17.81 21.56 21.59
CA LEU A 251 18.28 20.89 20.37
C LEU A 251 17.46 19.63 20.08
N PHE A 252 17.26 18.77 21.09
CA PHE A 252 16.43 17.59 20.94
C PHE A 252 14.95 17.94 20.68
N GLY A 253 14.41 18.96 21.35
CA GLY A 253 13.06 19.46 21.09
C GLY A 253 12.84 19.88 19.63
N VAL A 254 13.81 20.57 19.03
CA VAL A 254 13.79 20.94 17.61
C VAL A 254 13.83 19.71 16.71
N VAL A 255 14.70 18.74 17.00
CA VAL A 255 14.80 17.49 16.22
C VAL A 255 13.49 16.70 16.28
N PHE A 256 12.92 16.51 17.48
CA PHE A 256 11.64 15.82 17.65
C PHE A 256 10.50 16.55 16.93
N ALA A 257 10.45 17.88 17.03
CA ALA A 257 9.42 18.66 16.35
C ALA A 257 9.54 18.58 14.82
N LEU A 258 10.76 18.60 14.27
CA LEU A 258 11.00 18.46 12.84
C LEU A 258 10.58 17.06 12.35
N LEU A 259 10.99 16.01 13.08
CA LEU A 259 10.60 14.62 12.75
C LEU A 259 9.09 14.43 12.84
N ALA A 260 8.41 15.09 13.79
CA ALA A 260 6.96 15.08 13.86
C ALA A 260 6.33 15.65 12.58
N VAL A 261 6.83 16.77 12.05
CA VAL A 261 6.33 17.35 10.79
C VAL A 261 6.53 16.36 9.64
N VAL A 262 7.75 15.84 9.45
CA VAL A 262 8.05 14.92 8.35
C VAL A 262 7.18 13.67 8.40
N VAL A 263 7.09 13.03 9.56
CA VAL A 263 6.35 11.77 9.71
C VAL A 263 4.84 11.98 9.66
N THR A 264 4.30 13.11 10.14
CA THR A 264 2.86 13.39 10.03
C THR A 264 2.44 13.73 8.60
N VAL A 265 3.33 14.32 7.79
CA VAL A 265 3.13 14.44 6.34
C VAL A 265 3.13 13.06 5.68
N LEU A 266 4.08 12.17 6.04
CA LEU A 266 4.07 10.78 5.57
C LEU A 266 2.79 10.06 5.97
N ALA A 267 2.32 10.23 7.21
CA ALA A 267 1.04 9.70 7.65
C ALA A 267 -0.10 10.23 6.78
N TYR A 268 -0.13 11.53 6.47
CA TYR A 268 -1.12 12.06 5.56
C TYR A 268 -1.11 11.38 4.18
N LEU A 269 0.07 11.19 3.60
CA LEU A 269 0.24 10.52 2.31
C LEU A 269 -0.18 9.04 2.37
N SER A 270 0.23 8.30 3.39
CA SER A 270 -0.16 6.90 3.58
C SER A 270 -1.68 6.77 3.72
N TRP A 271 -2.31 7.65 4.50
CA TRP A 271 -3.76 7.64 4.63
C TRP A 271 -4.47 7.93 3.31
N ALA A 272 -4.01 8.92 2.54
CA ALA A 272 -4.58 9.26 1.25
C ALA A 272 -4.39 8.14 0.22
N ALA A 273 -3.18 7.60 0.09
CA ALA A 273 -2.89 6.50 -0.83
C ALA A 273 -3.76 5.27 -0.53
N CYS A 274 -3.88 4.90 0.74
CA CYS A 274 -4.67 3.75 1.12
C CYS A 274 -6.18 3.94 1.02
N GLY A 275 -6.71 5.16 1.16
CA GLY A 275 -8.14 5.36 0.91
C GLY A 275 -8.46 5.51 -0.58
N GLU A 276 -7.51 5.87 -1.44
CA GLU A 276 -7.66 5.66 -2.90
C GLU A 276 -7.83 4.17 -3.22
N VAL A 277 -7.10 3.28 -2.55
CA VAL A 277 -7.27 1.81 -2.71
C VAL A 277 -8.68 1.38 -2.31
N GLU A 278 -9.18 1.87 -1.18
CA GLU A 278 -10.54 1.55 -0.70
C GLU A 278 -11.62 2.08 -1.66
N LEU A 279 -11.42 3.27 -2.25
CA LEU A 279 -12.30 3.79 -3.29
C LEU A 279 -12.31 2.88 -4.52
N GLN A 280 -11.15 2.40 -4.97
CA GLN A 280 -11.06 1.51 -6.13
C GLN A 280 -11.78 0.18 -5.90
N GLN A 281 -11.62 -0.42 -4.71
CA GLN A 281 -12.33 -1.64 -4.33
C GLN A 281 -13.86 -1.46 -4.33
N ARG A 282 -14.33 -0.24 -3.99
CA ARG A 282 -15.76 0.11 -4.03
C ARG A 282 -16.21 0.69 -5.38
N ARG A 283 -15.33 0.77 -6.39
CA ARG A 283 -15.56 1.42 -7.69
C ARG A 283 -16.06 2.85 -7.57
N GLN A 284 -15.60 3.56 -6.54
CA GLN A 284 -15.95 4.94 -6.27
C GLN A 284 -14.98 5.90 -6.98
N PRO A 285 -15.43 7.14 -7.29
CA PRO A 285 -14.59 8.10 -7.99
C PRO A 285 -13.37 8.48 -7.13
N GLY A 286 -12.18 8.27 -7.70
CA GLY A 286 -10.88 8.51 -7.10
C GLY A 286 -9.78 8.55 -8.17
N VAL A 287 -8.52 8.73 -7.77
CA VAL A 287 -7.37 8.79 -8.68
C VAL A 287 -7.24 7.50 -9.51
N PHE A 288 -7.48 6.34 -8.91
CA PHE A 288 -7.40 5.09 -9.66
C PHE A 288 -8.52 4.99 -10.71
N GLN A 289 -9.78 5.24 -10.34
CA GLN A 289 -10.90 5.11 -11.27
C GLN A 289 -10.92 6.18 -12.36
N TRP A 290 -10.48 7.41 -12.06
CA TRP A 290 -10.61 8.55 -13.00
C TRP A 290 -9.34 8.87 -13.79
N TYR A 291 -8.20 8.31 -13.40
CA TYR A 291 -6.95 8.51 -14.12
C TYR A 291 -6.28 7.18 -14.48
N LEU A 292 -6.06 6.28 -13.51
CA LEU A 292 -5.33 5.03 -13.77
C LEU A 292 -6.10 4.05 -14.67
N VAL A 293 -7.42 3.92 -14.49
CA VAL A 293 -8.25 3.05 -15.34
C VAL A 293 -8.29 3.56 -16.79
N PRO A 294 -8.60 4.84 -17.09
CA PRO A 294 -8.49 5.37 -18.46
C PRO A 294 -7.07 5.28 -19.04
N TYR A 295 -6.05 5.53 -18.23
CA TYR A 295 -4.66 5.36 -18.66
C TYR A 295 -4.37 3.90 -19.06
N CYS A 296 -4.86 2.94 -18.29
CA CYS A 296 -4.76 1.52 -18.62
C CYS A 296 -5.49 1.19 -19.91
N GLU A 297 -6.72 1.67 -20.10
CA GLU A 297 -7.55 1.39 -21.29
C GLU A 297 -6.90 1.89 -22.58
N GLN A 298 -6.16 3.01 -22.52
CA GLN A 298 -5.49 3.56 -23.70
C GLN A 298 -4.07 3.01 -23.91
N THR A 299 -3.34 2.74 -22.83
CA THR A 299 -1.93 2.31 -22.92
C THR A 299 -1.81 0.81 -23.11
N PHE A 300 -2.75 0.03 -22.57
CA PHE A 300 -2.72 -1.43 -22.57
C PHE A 300 -3.90 -1.96 -23.38
N ASP A 301 -3.65 -2.17 -24.66
CA ASP A 301 -4.62 -2.84 -25.52
C ASP A 301 -4.44 -4.37 -25.46
N PHE A 302 -5.17 -5.02 -24.55
CA PHE A 302 -5.28 -6.48 -24.53
C PHE A 302 -6.28 -7.01 -25.58
N ALA A 303 -6.94 -6.14 -26.36
CA ALA A 303 -7.92 -6.55 -27.35
C ALA A 303 -7.28 -7.30 -28.51
N ASP A 304 -6.06 -6.95 -28.92
CA ASP A 304 -5.34 -7.69 -29.97
C ASP A 304 -5.06 -9.13 -29.55
N ILE A 305 -4.56 -9.34 -28.32
CA ILE A 305 -4.30 -10.67 -27.76
C ILE A 305 -5.60 -11.47 -27.64
N ASN A 306 -6.69 -10.84 -27.19
CA ASN A 306 -7.99 -11.48 -27.08
C ASN A 306 -8.60 -11.82 -28.45
N ARG A 307 -8.49 -10.92 -29.44
CA ARG A 307 -8.96 -11.15 -30.82
C ARG A 307 -8.21 -12.30 -31.44
N GLU A 308 -6.89 -12.32 -31.28
CA GLU A 308 -6.05 -13.36 -31.85
C GLU A 308 -6.31 -14.74 -31.23
N ALA A 309 -6.51 -14.80 -29.91
CA ALA A 309 -6.91 -16.03 -29.24
C ALA A 309 -8.32 -16.49 -29.68
N ASP A 310 -9.28 -15.58 -29.86
CA ASP A 310 -10.63 -15.88 -30.37
C ASP A 310 -10.58 -16.37 -31.82
N ASP A 311 -9.77 -15.75 -32.67
CA ASP A 311 -9.57 -16.15 -34.07
C ASP A 311 -8.90 -17.52 -34.17
N ALA A 312 -7.92 -17.80 -33.31
CA ALA A 312 -7.30 -19.12 -33.22
C ALA A 312 -8.30 -20.19 -32.78
N GLU A 313 -9.11 -19.94 -31.73
CA GLU A 313 -10.17 -20.85 -31.29
C GLU A 313 -11.16 -21.15 -32.42
N ARG A 314 -11.66 -20.10 -33.09
CA ARG A 314 -12.59 -20.21 -34.23
C ARG A 314 -11.98 -21.04 -35.35
N ARG A 315 -10.73 -20.75 -35.73
CA ARG A 315 -10.04 -21.41 -36.83
C ARG A 315 -9.88 -22.90 -36.56
N PHE A 316 -9.33 -23.29 -35.41
CA PHE A 316 -9.12 -24.70 -35.08
C PHE A 316 -10.44 -25.43 -34.87
N SER A 317 -11.47 -24.77 -34.34
CA SER A 317 -12.81 -25.35 -34.21
C SER A 317 -13.44 -25.67 -35.56
N LYS A 318 -13.38 -24.71 -36.51
CA LYS A 318 -13.83 -24.93 -37.88
C LYS A 318 -13.00 -25.98 -38.60
N GLU A 319 -11.68 -25.96 -38.44
CA GLU A 319 -10.78 -26.92 -39.09
C GLU A 319 -11.00 -28.36 -38.58
N ALA A 320 -11.23 -28.54 -37.28
CA ALA A 320 -11.60 -29.84 -36.71
C ALA A 320 -12.92 -30.35 -37.30
N CYS A 321 -13.96 -29.52 -37.37
CA CYS A 321 -15.25 -29.92 -37.94
C CYS A 321 -15.17 -30.12 -39.47
N LYS A 322 -14.38 -29.31 -40.18
CA LYS A 322 -14.08 -29.52 -41.61
C LYS A 322 -13.40 -30.86 -41.83
N ASN A 323 -12.43 -31.21 -40.99
CA ASN A 323 -11.74 -32.50 -41.08
C ASN A 323 -12.71 -33.65 -40.79
N LEU A 324 -13.56 -33.49 -39.77
CA LEU A 324 -14.60 -34.45 -39.45
C LEU A 324 -15.59 -34.66 -40.60
N LEU A 325 -16.08 -33.59 -41.23
CA LEU A 325 -17.05 -33.63 -42.34
C LEU A 325 -16.52 -34.36 -43.59
N LYS A 326 -15.20 -34.50 -43.77
CA LYS A 326 -14.62 -35.34 -44.83
C LYS A 326 -14.94 -36.82 -44.61
N TYR A 327 -15.04 -37.26 -43.36
CA TYR A 327 -15.15 -38.67 -42.97
C TYR A 327 -16.45 -39.02 -42.23
N CYS A 328 -17.31 -38.04 -41.97
CA CYS A 328 -18.63 -38.25 -41.37
C CYS A 328 -19.78 -37.95 -42.36
N ASP A 329 -20.90 -38.64 -42.14
CA ASP A 329 -22.20 -38.40 -42.79
C ASP A 329 -23.32 -38.55 -41.75
N ASN A 330 -24.50 -37.98 -42.01
CA ASN A 330 -25.70 -38.19 -41.20
C ASN A 330 -26.44 -39.48 -41.59
N ASN A 331 -26.07 -40.09 -42.73
CA ASN A 331 -26.63 -41.35 -43.20
C ASN A 331 -25.87 -42.55 -42.61
N THR A 332 -26.60 -43.50 -42.02
CA THR A 332 -26.03 -44.76 -41.52
C THR A 332 -25.37 -45.57 -42.64
N ILE A 333 -26.01 -45.67 -43.81
CA ILE A 333 -25.64 -46.57 -44.94
C ILE A 333 -24.54 -45.97 -45.87
N SER A 334 -23.95 -44.82 -45.53
CA SER A 334 -22.92 -44.15 -46.35
C SER A 334 -21.52 -44.76 -46.19
N PHE A 335 -20.69 -44.72 -47.24
CA PHE A 335 -19.30 -45.20 -47.26
C PHE A 335 -18.36 -44.52 -46.25
N LYS A 336 -18.77 -43.38 -45.69
CA LYS A 336 -18.02 -42.67 -44.67
C LYS A 336 -18.09 -43.40 -43.32
N PRO A 337 -16.96 -43.64 -42.62
CA PRO A 337 -16.91 -44.50 -41.43
C PRO A 337 -17.53 -43.87 -40.16
N LEU A 338 -17.75 -42.55 -40.14
CA LEU A 338 -18.26 -41.82 -38.98
C LEU A 338 -19.71 -41.34 -39.20
N LEU A 339 -20.48 -41.30 -38.13
CA LEU A 339 -21.75 -40.57 -38.04
C LEU A 339 -21.44 -39.17 -37.48
N CYS A 340 -21.83 -38.10 -38.18
CA CYS A 340 -21.57 -36.74 -37.70
C CYS A 340 -22.36 -36.47 -36.41
N GLY A 341 -21.69 -35.94 -35.38
CA GLY A 341 -22.38 -35.52 -34.17
C GLY A 341 -23.27 -34.30 -34.42
N ASN A 342 -24.43 -34.24 -33.75
CA ASN A 342 -25.42 -33.16 -33.88
C ASN A 342 -25.87 -32.87 -35.32
N ASP A 343 -25.80 -33.87 -36.21
CA ASP A 343 -26.22 -33.77 -37.61
C ASP A 343 -25.57 -32.61 -38.40
N ILE A 344 -24.33 -32.24 -38.06
CA ILE A 344 -23.67 -31.11 -38.74
C ILE A 344 -23.47 -31.38 -40.24
N THR A 345 -23.65 -30.33 -41.06
CA THR A 345 -23.51 -30.35 -42.52
C THR A 345 -22.50 -29.31 -43.02
N SER A 346 -22.08 -28.36 -42.18
CA SER A 346 -21.11 -27.32 -42.52
C SER A 346 -20.11 -27.08 -41.38
N GLU A 347 -18.88 -26.70 -41.73
CA GLU A 347 -17.84 -26.28 -40.79
C GLU A 347 -18.27 -25.05 -39.96
N ASP A 348 -19.18 -24.22 -40.50
CA ASP A 348 -19.69 -23.03 -39.81
C ASP A 348 -20.57 -23.33 -38.60
N GLN A 349 -21.02 -24.59 -38.44
CA GLN A 349 -21.76 -25.02 -37.24
C GLN A 349 -20.84 -25.27 -36.02
N CYS A 350 -19.52 -25.12 -36.19
CA CYS A 350 -18.53 -25.16 -35.13
C CYS A 350 -17.81 -23.81 -34.97
N PRO A 351 -18.53 -22.71 -34.65
CA PRO A 351 -17.92 -21.39 -34.55
C PRO A 351 -16.96 -21.24 -33.35
N ASN A 352 -16.99 -22.14 -32.37
CA ASN A 352 -16.18 -22.05 -31.16
C ASN A 352 -15.91 -23.44 -30.58
N PHE A 353 -15.05 -23.49 -29.56
CA PHE A 353 -14.67 -24.73 -28.91
C PHE A 353 -15.87 -25.46 -28.31
N GLY A 354 -16.80 -24.74 -27.67
CA GLY A 354 -17.97 -25.35 -27.02
C GLY A 354 -18.87 -26.11 -28.00
N THR A 355 -19.15 -25.53 -29.16
CA THR A 355 -19.94 -26.18 -30.23
C THR A 355 -19.18 -27.33 -30.87
N MET A 356 -17.89 -27.14 -31.18
CA MET A 356 -17.02 -28.20 -31.70
C MET A 356 -16.93 -29.39 -30.73
N ALA A 357 -16.70 -29.15 -29.44
CA ALA A 357 -16.62 -30.20 -28.42
C ALA A 357 -17.93 -30.98 -28.31
N SER A 358 -19.08 -30.30 -28.38
CA SER A 358 -20.41 -30.93 -28.43
C SER A 358 -20.52 -31.86 -29.65
N VAL A 359 -20.17 -31.39 -30.85
CA VAL A 359 -20.17 -32.20 -32.08
C VAL A 359 -19.26 -33.42 -31.96
N LEU A 360 -18.04 -33.25 -31.47
CA LEU A 360 -17.08 -34.36 -31.34
C LEU A 360 -17.54 -35.39 -30.31
N SER A 361 -18.16 -34.96 -29.21
CA SER A 361 -18.72 -35.85 -28.20
C SER A 361 -19.94 -36.64 -28.71
N ALA A 362 -20.72 -36.04 -29.61
CA ALA A 362 -21.88 -36.67 -30.25
C ALA A 362 -21.49 -37.55 -31.46
N THR A 363 -20.28 -37.38 -32.00
CA THR A 363 -19.77 -38.15 -33.15
C THR A 363 -19.50 -39.60 -32.77
N ARG A 364 -19.98 -40.53 -33.62
CA ARG A 364 -19.82 -41.98 -33.41
C ARG A 364 -19.14 -42.63 -34.61
N VAL A 365 -18.33 -43.64 -34.35
CA VAL A 365 -17.85 -44.56 -35.39
C VAL A 365 -18.97 -45.55 -35.69
N LYS A 366 -19.30 -45.73 -36.97
CA LYS A 366 -20.36 -46.66 -37.36
C LYS A 366 -19.94 -48.11 -37.08
N ALA A 367 -20.88 -48.91 -36.57
CA ALA A 367 -20.69 -50.34 -36.33
C ALA A 367 -20.21 -51.09 -37.58
N GLU A 368 -20.75 -50.71 -38.75
CA GLU A 368 -20.45 -51.28 -40.07
C GLU A 368 -19.00 -51.07 -40.50
N ALA A 369 -18.33 -50.03 -39.99
CA ALA A 369 -16.92 -49.79 -40.28
C ALA A 369 -16.01 -50.84 -39.63
N MET A 370 -16.54 -51.66 -38.71
CA MET A 370 -15.83 -52.72 -37.97
C MET A 370 -14.49 -52.25 -37.36
N ALA A 371 -14.40 -50.96 -37.03
CA ALA A 371 -13.18 -50.31 -36.55
C ALA A 371 -13.12 -50.25 -35.02
N CYS A 372 -14.25 -50.38 -34.33
CA CYS A 372 -14.32 -50.29 -32.88
C CYS A 372 -13.72 -51.53 -32.17
N PRO A 373 -13.32 -51.41 -30.90
CA PRO A 373 -12.73 -52.52 -30.14
C PRO A 373 -13.65 -53.73 -30.01
N VAL A 374 -14.97 -53.48 -29.89
CA VAL A 374 -16.01 -54.50 -29.91
C VAL A 374 -16.56 -54.59 -31.34
N ALA A 375 -16.40 -55.76 -31.96
CA ALA A 375 -16.84 -55.98 -33.33
C ALA A 375 -18.37 -55.81 -33.46
N GLY A 376 -18.81 -55.00 -34.43
CA GLY A 376 -20.22 -54.77 -34.71
C GLY A 376 -20.91 -53.74 -33.79
N GLU A 377 -20.19 -53.11 -32.86
CA GLU A 377 -20.72 -52.02 -32.04
C GLU A 377 -20.19 -50.66 -32.49
N SER A 378 -20.95 -49.59 -32.19
CA SER A 378 -20.49 -48.22 -32.39
C SER A 378 -19.70 -47.74 -31.17
N CYS A 379 -18.64 -46.98 -31.40
CA CYS A 379 -17.79 -46.41 -30.36
C CYS A 379 -17.66 -44.89 -30.53
N THR A 380 -17.20 -44.21 -29.48
CA THR A 380 -16.96 -42.76 -29.54
C THR A 380 -15.71 -42.43 -30.36
N LEU A 381 -15.63 -41.19 -30.87
CA LEU A 381 -14.42 -40.70 -31.53
C LEU A 381 -13.17 -40.82 -30.61
N PHE A 382 -13.33 -40.54 -29.31
CA PHE A 382 -12.29 -40.64 -28.29
C PHE A 382 -11.80 -42.08 -28.08
N GLU A 383 -12.73 -43.02 -27.95
CA GLU A 383 -12.41 -44.44 -27.80
C GLU A 383 -11.72 -44.99 -29.04
N CYS A 384 -12.17 -44.57 -30.23
CA CYS A 384 -11.56 -44.98 -31.48
C CYS A 384 -10.12 -44.46 -31.62
N ALA A 385 -9.87 -43.19 -31.28
CA ALA A 385 -8.51 -42.64 -31.35
C ALA A 385 -7.51 -43.43 -30.49
N ALA A 386 -7.96 -43.98 -29.35
CA ALA A 386 -7.14 -44.83 -28.50
C ALA A 386 -7.03 -46.27 -29.05
N ASN A 387 -8.17 -46.90 -29.36
CA ASN A 387 -8.30 -48.35 -29.42
C ASN A 387 -8.89 -48.90 -30.73
N CYS A 388 -9.13 -48.07 -31.76
CA CYS A 388 -9.64 -48.58 -33.03
C CYS A 388 -8.70 -49.62 -33.66
N THR A 389 -9.30 -50.69 -34.19
CA THR A 389 -8.62 -51.79 -34.90
C THR A 389 -8.17 -51.37 -36.29
N ASN A 390 -8.96 -50.52 -36.97
CA ASN A 390 -8.64 -49.96 -38.27
C ASN A 390 -7.70 -48.75 -38.12
N THR A 391 -6.50 -48.83 -38.70
CA THR A 391 -5.47 -47.79 -38.62
C THR A 391 -5.88 -46.48 -39.28
N ASP A 392 -6.65 -46.52 -40.37
CA ASP A 392 -7.08 -45.32 -41.09
C ASP A 392 -8.14 -44.56 -40.31
N VAL A 393 -9.15 -45.27 -39.79
CA VAL A 393 -10.20 -44.67 -38.94
C VAL A 393 -9.59 -44.16 -37.64
N LYS A 394 -8.63 -44.90 -37.05
CA LYS A 394 -7.87 -44.44 -35.89
C LYS A 394 -7.11 -43.16 -36.18
N ALA A 395 -6.42 -43.05 -37.32
CA ALA A 395 -5.68 -41.86 -37.73
C ALA A 395 -6.58 -40.65 -37.95
N VAL A 396 -7.77 -40.84 -38.53
CA VAL A 396 -8.78 -39.79 -38.68
C VAL A 396 -9.29 -39.32 -37.32
N ALA A 397 -9.62 -40.25 -36.42
CA ALA A 397 -10.08 -39.95 -35.08
C ALA A 397 -9.01 -39.19 -34.29
N SER A 398 -7.76 -39.67 -34.28
CA SER A 398 -6.65 -39.01 -33.60
C SER A 398 -6.33 -37.63 -34.20
N GLY A 399 -6.32 -37.50 -35.53
CA GLY A 399 -6.03 -36.22 -36.20
C GLY A 399 -7.11 -35.16 -35.93
N THR A 400 -8.39 -35.58 -35.88
CA THR A 400 -9.50 -34.68 -35.53
C THR A 400 -9.42 -34.24 -34.07
N LEU A 401 -9.09 -35.16 -33.15
CA LEU A 401 -8.89 -34.82 -31.74
C LEU A 401 -7.65 -33.95 -31.50
N GLN A 402 -6.61 -34.07 -32.32
CA GLN A 402 -5.44 -33.19 -32.24
C GLN A 402 -5.79 -31.74 -32.59
N LEU A 403 -6.60 -31.52 -33.63
CA LEU A 403 -7.13 -30.18 -33.95
C LEU A 403 -8.05 -29.66 -32.83
N ALA A 404 -8.88 -30.55 -32.28
CA ALA A 404 -9.75 -30.21 -31.16
C ALA A 404 -8.97 -29.82 -29.90
N ALA A 405 -7.82 -30.48 -29.66
CA ALA A 405 -6.92 -30.13 -28.57
C ALA A 405 -6.30 -28.74 -28.76
N GLN A 406 -5.95 -28.36 -29.99
CA GLN A 406 -5.48 -27.00 -30.31
C GLN A 406 -6.59 -25.96 -30.08
N ALA A 407 -7.81 -26.24 -30.51
CA ALA A 407 -8.97 -25.37 -30.21
C ALA A 407 -9.22 -25.24 -28.70
N SER A 408 -9.10 -26.34 -27.95
CA SER A 408 -9.21 -26.34 -26.49
C SER A 408 -8.15 -25.46 -25.85
N ASN A 409 -6.89 -25.58 -26.27
CA ASN A 409 -5.81 -24.78 -25.71
C ASN A 409 -6.00 -23.28 -26.04
N ALA A 410 -6.40 -22.93 -27.26
CA ALA A 410 -6.75 -21.55 -27.61
C ALA A 410 -7.87 -21.00 -26.73
N SER A 411 -8.92 -21.79 -26.46
CA SER A 411 -10.02 -21.40 -25.57
C SER A 411 -9.55 -21.20 -24.11
N ILE A 412 -8.61 -22.04 -23.64
CA ILE A 412 -7.98 -21.85 -22.34
C ILE A 412 -7.16 -20.55 -22.31
N ALA A 413 -6.36 -20.27 -23.34
CA ALA A 413 -5.61 -19.01 -23.44
C ALA A 413 -6.56 -17.79 -23.41
N LEU A 414 -7.68 -17.86 -24.12
CA LEU A 414 -8.71 -16.84 -24.13
C LEU A 414 -9.30 -16.60 -22.73
N SER A 415 -9.46 -17.64 -21.92
CA SER A 415 -9.93 -17.51 -20.53
C SER A 415 -8.96 -16.75 -19.61
N TYR A 416 -7.65 -16.75 -19.92
CA TYR A 416 -6.64 -15.95 -19.23
C TYR A 416 -6.57 -14.51 -19.75
N ALA A 417 -6.79 -14.31 -21.05
CA ALA A 417 -6.75 -12.99 -21.67
C ALA A 417 -7.99 -12.14 -21.34
N ARG A 418 -9.19 -12.74 -21.32
CA ARG A 418 -10.46 -12.01 -21.12
C ARG A 418 -10.52 -11.15 -19.87
N PRO A 419 -10.09 -11.61 -18.67
CA PRO A 419 -10.08 -10.76 -17.47
C PRO A 419 -9.19 -9.52 -17.60
N LEU A 420 -8.17 -9.55 -18.46
CA LEU A 420 -7.25 -8.43 -18.66
C LEU A 420 -7.84 -7.30 -19.52
N LEU A 421 -8.92 -7.58 -20.26
CA LEU A 421 -9.69 -6.55 -20.96
C LEU A 421 -10.39 -5.59 -19.99
N ASP A 422 -10.65 -6.02 -18.76
CA ASP A 422 -11.17 -5.13 -17.72
C ASP A 422 -10.00 -4.46 -16.98
N CYS A 423 -9.72 -3.21 -17.30
CA CYS A 423 -8.70 -2.43 -16.60
C CYS A 423 -8.99 -2.29 -15.10
N ASN A 424 -10.24 -2.42 -14.65
CA ASN A 424 -10.52 -2.46 -13.21
C ASN A 424 -9.95 -3.73 -12.57
N PHE A 425 -10.00 -4.87 -13.26
CA PHE A 425 -9.39 -6.12 -12.80
C PHE A 425 -7.86 -6.00 -12.77
N VAL A 426 -7.26 -5.41 -13.80
CA VAL A 426 -5.80 -5.17 -13.86
C VAL A 426 -5.36 -4.29 -12.69
N VAL A 427 -6.05 -3.18 -12.46
CA VAL A 427 -5.78 -2.27 -11.35
C VAL A 427 -5.97 -3.00 -10.01
N ASP A 428 -7.07 -3.73 -9.80
CA ASP A 428 -7.30 -4.47 -8.56
C ASP A 428 -6.20 -5.48 -8.26
N LYS A 429 -5.71 -6.17 -9.30
CA LYS A 429 -4.59 -7.09 -9.15
C LYS A 429 -3.34 -6.35 -8.69
N LEU A 430 -3.02 -5.20 -9.27
CA LEU A 430 -1.88 -4.36 -8.82
C LEU A 430 -2.06 -3.85 -7.39
N LEU A 431 -3.27 -3.42 -7.01
CA LEU A 431 -3.56 -2.90 -5.67
C LEU A 431 -3.68 -4.01 -4.60
N GLY A 432 -3.84 -5.27 -4.99
CA GLY A 432 -3.92 -6.42 -4.08
C GLY A 432 -2.70 -6.55 -3.15
N ALA A 433 -1.54 -6.03 -3.57
CA ALA A 433 -0.32 -5.98 -2.76
C ALA A 433 -0.35 -4.94 -1.63
N MET A 434 -1.32 -4.01 -1.62
CA MET A 434 -1.49 -3.02 -0.56
C MET A 434 -2.26 -3.58 0.65
N SER A 435 -2.19 -4.88 0.93
CA SER A 435 -2.78 -5.49 2.14
C SER A 435 -2.27 -4.84 3.42
N ASP A 436 -1.01 -4.41 3.42
CA ASP A 436 -0.34 -3.86 4.60
C ASP A 436 -0.56 -2.35 4.76
N CYS A 437 -1.49 -1.78 3.99
CA CYS A 437 -1.83 -0.35 4.06
C CYS A 437 -2.22 0.09 5.48
N ASN A 438 -2.92 -0.76 6.23
CA ASN A 438 -3.33 -0.45 7.59
C ASN A 438 -2.14 -0.39 8.55
N GLU A 439 -1.14 -1.26 8.37
CA GLU A 439 0.09 -1.22 9.15
C GLU A 439 0.91 0.03 8.82
N LEU A 440 0.97 0.42 7.54
CA LEU A 440 1.63 1.65 7.12
C LEU A 440 0.95 2.89 7.73
N LYS A 441 -0.38 2.97 7.69
CA LYS A 441 -1.17 4.04 8.34
C LYS A 441 -0.91 4.12 9.84
N ALA A 442 -0.97 2.96 10.51
CA ALA A 442 -0.80 2.88 11.95
C ALA A 442 0.65 3.25 12.35
N GLY A 443 1.64 2.74 11.62
CA GLY A 443 3.06 2.96 11.90
C GLY A 443 3.45 4.43 11.75
N THR A 444 3.05 5.06 10.65
CA THR A 444 3.29 6.49 10.41
C THR A 444 2.56 7.37 11.43
N LEU A 445 1.30 7.07 11.77
CA LEU A 445 0.55 7.83 12.77
C LEU A 445 1.16 7.70 14.17
N MET A 446 1.49 6.48 14.61
CA MET A 446 2.11 6.23 15.91
C MET A 446 3.46 6.95 16.01
N LEU A 447 4.29 6.84 14.98
CA LEU A 447 5.61 7.48 14.95
C LEU A 447 5.51 9.01 14.96
N GLY A 448 4.62 9.59 14.15
CA GLY A 448 4.38 11.03 14.13
C GLY A 448 3.85 11.56 15.46
N THR A 449 2.93 10.81 16.08
CA THR A 449 2.40 11.13 17.41
C THR A 449 3.47 11.05 18.49
N GLY A 450 4.32 10.02 18.44
CA GLY A 450 5.45 9.87 19.35
C GLY A 450 6.39 11.07 19.27
N PHE A 451 6.79 11.48 18.06
CA PHE A 451 7.65 12.65 17.88
C PHE A 451 7.00 13.96 18.32
N PHE A 452 5.70 14.14 18.05
CA PHE A 452 4.94 15.30 18.49
C PHE A 452 4.88 15.41 20.03
N VAL A 453 4.55 14.31 20.71
CA VAL A 453 4.54 14.24 22.18
C VAL A 453 5.94 14.50 22.74
N GLY A 454 6.98 13.93 22.10
CA GLY A 454 8.37 14.19 22.48
C GLY A 454 8.73 15.68 22.43
N GLY A 455 8.37 16.38 21.34
CA GLY A 455 8.58 17.83 21.22
C GLY A 455 7.91 18.62 22.36
N LEU A 456 6.67 18.27 22.72
CA LEU A 456 5.98 18.87 23.88
C LEU A 456 6.72 18.60 25.19
N MET A 457 7.22 17.37 25.40
CA MET A 457 7.94 17.00 26.62
C MET A 457 9.26 17.75 26.76
N PHE A 458 9.99 17.95 25.66
CA PHE A 458 11.20 18.79 25.66
C PHE A 458 10.89 20.25 25.99
N GLY A 459 9.79 20.80 25.47
CA GLY A 459 9.32 22.13 25.86
C GLY A 459 8.98 22.24 27.36
N LEU A 460 8.32 21.22 27.92
CA LEU A 460 8.03 21.16 29.35
C LEU A 460 9.30 20.98 30.20
N ALA A 461 10.26 20.16 29.76
CA ALA A 461 11.54 19.96 30.46
C ALA A 461 12.32 21.27 30.56
N ILE A 462 12.36 22.06 29.48
CA ILE A 462 12.94 23.41 29.47
C ILE A 462 12.26 24.31 30.51
N TYR A 463 10.92 24.31 30.56
CA TYR A 463 10.16 25.08 31.54
C TYR A 463 10.52 24.66 32.98
N ILE A 464 10.61 23.35 33.24
CA ILE A 464 11.01 22.80 34.54
C ILE A 464 12.43 23.26 34.89
N MET A 465 13.38 23.26 33.96
CA MET A 465 14.75 23.70 34.21
C MET A 465 14.84 25.19 34.57
N PHE A 466 14.17 26.06 33.81
CA PHE A 466 14.16 27.50 34.09
C PHE A 466 13.44 27.85 35.40
N ARG A 467 12.32 27.17 35.71
CA ARG A 467 11.60 27.42 36.97
C ARG A 467 12.30 26.77 38.15
N GLY A 468 12.84 25.58 37.95
CA GLY A 468 13.61 24.82 38.93
C GLY A 468 14.86 25.57 39.37
N SER A 469 15.61 26.18 38.46
CA SER A 469 16.80 26.98 38.82
C SER A 469 16.47 28.12 39.79
N CYS A 470 15.27 28.70 39.69
CA CYS A 470 14.81 29.78 40.55
C CYS A 470 14.25 29.29 41.90
N ILE A 471 13.66 28.10 41.95
CA ILE A 471 12.96 27.57 43.13
C ILE A 471 13.87 26.64 43.97
N TRP A 472 14.81 25.94 43.33
CA TRP A 472 15.71 24.98 43.97
C TRP A 472 16.94 25.64 44.58
N ASP A 473 17.36 26.83 44.13
CA ASP A 473 18.48 27.53 44.76
C ASP A 473 18.11 27.95 46.19
N ALA A 474 18.74 27.29 47.16
CA ALA A 474 18.57 27.58 48.58
C ALA A 474 18.97 29.02 48.95
N ARG A 475 19.78 29.72 48.13
CA ARG A 475 20.14 31.13 48.35
C ARG A 475 18.97 32.09 48.18
N SER A 476 17.98 31.76 47.34
CA SER A 476 16.75 32.55 47.20
C SER A 476 15.91 32.59 48.48
N ILE A 477 16.03 31.56 49.34
CA ILE A 477 15.29 31.45 50.60
C ILE A 477 15.89 32.39 51.66
N LYS A 478 17.22 32.53 51.71
CA LYS A 478 17.89 33.40 52.69
C LYS A 478 17.63 34.89 52.45
N GLN A 479 17.37 35.32 51.22
CA GLN A 479 17.03 36.72 50.90
C GLN A 479 15.57 37.09 51.24
N GLY A 480 14.68 36.12 51.48
CA GLY A 480 13.29 36.38 51.87
C GLY A 480 13.08 36.59 53.38
N THR A 481 14.00 36.09 54.21
CA THR A 481 14.05 36.42 55.64
C THR A 481 14.87 37.68 55.82
N SER A 482 14.23 38.85 55.75
CA SER A 482 14.76 40.01 56.47
C SER A 482 14.70 39.68 57.96
N PRO A 483 15.83 39.59 58.68
CA PRO A 483 15.78 39.69 60.13
C PRO A 483 15.54 41.17 60.50
N LEU A 484 15.07 41.39 61.72
CA LEU A 484 14.88 42.69 62.39
C LEU A 484 13.58 43.42 62.04
N GLY A 485 12.47 42.85 62.51
CA GLY A 485 11.57 43.65 63.33
C GLY A 485 12.07 43.61 64.77
N VAL A 486 12.84 44.63 65.16
CA VAL A 486 12.99 45.07 66.54
C VAL A 486 12.34 46.43 66.61
#